data_AF-A0A2T3WCQ7-F1
#
_entry.id   AF-A0A2T3WCQ7-F1
#
_cell.length_a   1.000
_cell.length_b   1.000
_cell.length_c   1.000
_cell.angle_alpha   90.00
_cell.angle_beta   90.00
_cell.angle_gamma   90.00
#
_symmetry.space_group_name_H-M   'P 1'
#
loop_
_entity.id
_entity.type
_entity.pdbx_description
1 polymer ?
#
loop_
_entity_poly.entity_id
_entity_poly.type
_entity_poly.pdbx_seq_one_letter_code
_entity_poly.pdbx_strand_id
1 'polypeptide(L)'
;MRALRFGIAAPLLLLLALGPGASAQRFTLQGPPSPLYLEDTGQVTLKAVLANTGPRPVTLICLSPGAPILRGNLGTAAGGAGQTRLLPQGAAPTCARTGQVLTVPPGARYEYHRRVPLRRAGQGEYRVGWNVRPASGRAWLVTNRAWVVVSPGRAPRPTPTPGAYRAALQDSRAGVDSVSMVGARLRVTVVDELSRAAFLRALGRRNLDPAALDLTVLPPVTFGTRAWPHHAALTVRRQGEGYLLTLTVTNRAAQPLTGMTGICHPLAVTAPGSGVRVWQDGHRPCADLGVAVNLRPGAAYTQSFVWNGRTSLGERVPAGRYRVTAGWFGFSASAVLAVP
;
A
#
# COMPACT_ATOMS: atom_id res chain seq x y z
N MET A 1 23.12 57.66 -0.22
CA MET A 1 24.34 56.93 -0.67
C MET A 1 23.99 55.45 -0.75
N ARG A 2 23.71 54.97 -1.96
CA ARG A 2 24.57 54.14 -2.82
C ARG A 2 24.39 52.64 -2.57
N ALA A 3 23.70 52.04 -3.54
CA ALA A 3 23.59 50.61 -3.80
C ALA A 3 24.96 49.97 -4.09
N LEU A 4 25.14 48.72 -3.66
CA LEU A 4 26.16 47.77 -4.09
C LEU A 4 25.48 46.39 -4.06
N ARG A 5 24.95 45.91 -5.20
CA ARG A 5 25.59 45.15 -6.28
C ARG A 5 26.01 43.73 -5.90
N PHE A 6 25.28 42.81 -6.54
CA PHE A 6 25.49 41.39 -6.81
C PHE A 6 26.94 40.90 -6.84
N GLY A 7 27.13 39.72 -6.25
CA GLY A 7 28.28 38.84 -6.46
C GLY A 7 27.97 37.44 -5.94
N ILE A 8 27.05 36.72 -6.59
CA ILE A 8 26.86 35.29 -6.33
C ILE A 8 28.04 34.56 -6.99
N ALA A 9 29.04 34.21 -6.18
CA ALA A 9 30.08 33.29 -6.58
C ALA A 9 29.45 31.90 -6.77
N ALA A 10 29.44 31.45 -8.02
CA ALA A 10 29.05 30.09 -8.38
C ALA A 10 29.99 29.09 -7.68
N PRO A 11 29.47 28.02 -7.04
CA PRO A 11 30.32 26.92 -6.64
C PRO A 11 30.81 26.23 -7.91
N LEU A 12 32.13 26.31 -8.11
CA LEU A 12 32.90 25.59 -9.11
C LEU A 12 32.58 24.09 -8.97
N LEU A 13 31.65 23.57 -9.77
CA LEU A 13 31.43 22.14 -9.88
C LEU A 13 32.65 21.56 -10.56
N LEU A 14 33.48 20.87 -9.78
CA LEU A 14 34.59 20.08 -10.27
C LEU A 14 34.02 19.01 -11.22
N LEU A 15 34.08 19.28 -12.53
CA LEU A 15 33.89 18.29 -13.59
C LEU A 15 35.04 17.29 -13.48
N LEU A 16 34.84 16.25 -12.66
CA LEU A 16 35.59 15.01 -12.80
C LEU A 16 35.22 14.42 -14.15
N ALA A 17 36.11 14.63 -15.12
CA ALA A 17 36.10 13.99 -16.42
C ALA A 17 36.10 12.46 -16.23
N LEU A 18 34.91 11.87 -16.27
CA LEU A 18 34.75 10.44 -16.54
C LEU A 18 35.26 10.20 -17.96
N GLY A 19 36.35 9.45 -18.08
CA GLY A 19 36.95 9.09 -19.37
C GLY A 19 35.93 8.45 -20.34
N PRO A 20 36.12 8.60 -21.66
CA PRO A 20 35.21 8.07 -22.66
C PRO A 20 35.43 6.55 -22.79
N GLY A 21 34.78 5.76 -21.94
CA GLY A 21 35.06 4.32 -21.87
C GLY A 21 33.90 3.39 -21.50
N ALA A 22 32.68 3.88 -21.28
CA ALA A 22 31.56 3.00 -20.91
C ALA A 22 30.60 2.79 -22.10
N SER A 23 30.78 1.68 -22.81
CA SER A 23 29.76 1.14 -23.73
C SER A 23 28.53 0.73 -22.91
N ALA A 24 27.57 1.63 -22.72
CA ALA A 24 26.34 1.35 -21.96
C ALA A 24 25.37 0.51 -22.80
N GLN A 25 25.66 -0.78 -22.94
CA GLN A 25 24.70 -1.76 -23.45
C GLN A 25 23.65 -2.01 -22.37
N ARG A 26 22.38 -1.83 -22.71
CA ARG A 26 21.25 -2.17 -21.82
C ARG A 26 20.42 -3.26 -22.46
N PHE A 27 20.45 -4.43 -21.85
CA PHE A 27 19.43 -5.45 -22.07
C PHE A 27 18.46 -5.36 -20.88
N THR A 28 17.16 -5.33 -21.15
CA THR A 28 16.15 -5.14 -20.10
C THR A 28 14.92 -5.96 -20.39
N LEU A 29 14.32 -6.54 -19.34
CA LEU A 29 13.00 -7.15 -19.39
C LEU A 29 11.99 -6.17 -18.82
N GLN A 30 10.92 -5.93 -19.56
CA GLN A 30 9.78 -5.13 -19.15
C GLN A 30 8.58 -6.07 -19.00
N GLY A 31 8.05 -6.15 -17.77
CA GLY A 31 6.75 -6.76 -17.49
C GLY A 31 5.62 -5.78 -17.76
N PRO A 32 4.37 -6.25 -17.89
CA PRO A 32 3.22 -5.36 -17.96
C PRO A 32 3.01 -4.63 -16.62
N PRO A 33 2.18 -3.58 -16.61
CA PRO A 33 1.61 -3.06 -15.37
C PRO A 33 0.90 -4.20 -14.61
N SER A 34 1.16 -4.30 -13.31
CA SER A 34 0.54 -5.28 -12.40
C SER A 34 -0.33 -4.56 -11.36
N PRO A 35 -1.35 -5.21 -10.78
CA PRO A 35 -1.75 -6.61 -11.02
C PRO A 35 -2.51 -6.79 -12.35
N LEU A 36 -2.40 -7.99 -12.91
CA LEU A 36 -3.24 -8.50 -14.00
C LEU A 36 -4.40 -9.30 -13.42
N TYR A 37 -5.52 -9.36 -14.14
CA TYR A 37 -6.70 -10.10 -13.71
C TYR A 37 -6.93 -11.32 -14.61
N LEU A 38 -7.04 -12.49 -13.98
CA LEU A 38 -7.02 -13.78 -14.66
C LEU A 38 -8.18 -13.93 -15.66
N GLU A 39 -9.38 -13.46 -15.28
CA GLU A 39 -10.57 -13.56 -16.13
C GLU A 39 -10.55 -12.59 -17.32
N ASP A 40 -9.82 -11.48 -17.23
CA ASP A 40 -9.82 -10.45 -18.28
C ASP A 40 -8.74 -10.69 -19.33
N THR A 41 -7.56 -11.11 -18.88
CA THR A 41 -6.37 -11.06 -19.74
C THR A 41 -6.05 -12.42 -20.35
N GLY A 42 -6.21 -13.52 -19.59
CA GLY A 42 -5.89 -14.90 -19.97
C GLY A 42 -4.43 -15.19 -20.36
N GLN A 43 -3.66 -14.18 -20.72
CA GLN A 43 -2.27 -14.21 -21.15
C GLN A 43 -1.59 -12.86 -20.89
N VAL A 44 -0.27 -12.86 -20.77
CA VAL A 44 0.56 -11.66 -20.62
C VAL A 44 1.59 -11.58 -21.73
N THR A 45 1.83 -10.39 -22.28
CA THR A 45 2.97 -10.16 -23.18
C THR A 45 4.15 -9.63 -22.39
N LEU A 46 5.25 -10.38 -22.38
CA LEU A 46 6.53 -9.97 -21.80
C LEU A 46 7.45 -9.45 -22.91
N LYS A 47 8.12 -8.33 -22.65
CA LYS A 47 8.93 -7.61 -23.64
C LYS A 47 10.38 -7.50 -23.16
N ALA A 48 11.30 -8.06 -23.93
CA ALA A 48 12.72 -7.81 -23.75
C ALA A 48 13.20 -6.75 -24.75
N VAL A 49 14.04 -5.84 -24.29
CA VAL A 49 14.62 -4.76 -25.09
C VAL A 49 16.13 -4.84 -25.04
N LEU A 50 16.75 -4.92 -26.22
CA LEU A 50 18.18 -4.73 -26.42
C LEU A 50 18.41 -3.33 -26.94
N ALA A 51 19.14 -2.50 -26.19
CA ALA A 51 19.45 -1.14 -26.56
C ALA A 51 20.96 -0.86 -26.45
N ASN A 52 21.49 -0.20 -27.48
CA ASN A 52 22.81 0.42 -27.42
C ASN A 52 22.62 1.92 -27.22
N THR A 53 22.77 2.39 -25.98
CA THR A 53 22.64 3.83 -25.67
C THR A 53 23.98 4.57 -25.81
N GLY A 54 25.04 3.87 -26.25
CA GLY A 54 26.35 4.46 -26.46
C GLY A 54 26.51 5.07 -27.86
N PRO A 55 27.54 5.93 -28.04
CA PRO A 55 27.81 6.59 -29.33
C PRO A 55 28.54 5.69 -30.34
N ARG A 56 28.94 4.47 -29.94
CA ARG A 56 29.71 3.53 -30.78
C ARG A 56 28.95 2.22 -30.98
N PRO A 57 29.13 1.55 -32.13
CA PRO A 57 28.52 0.24 -32.35
C PRO A 57 29.04 -0.77 -31.34
N VAL A 58 28.19 -1.73 -31.03
CA VAL A 58 28.45 -2.79 -30.06
C VAL A 58 28.48 -4.13 -30.78
N THR A 59 29.45 -4.95 -30.45
CA THR A 59 29.60 -6.28 -31.04
C THR A 59 29.22 -7.37 -30.02
N LEU A 60 28.36 -8.29 -30.44
CA LEU A 60 27.93 -9.47 -29.69
C LEU A 60 28.32 -10.73 -30.45
N ILE A 61 29.01 -11.66 -29.79
CA ILE A 61 29.38 -12.96 -30.35
C ILE A 61 28.34 -13.99 -29.91
N CYS A 62 27.68 -14.62 -30.86
CA CYS A 62 26.71 -15.69 -30.64
C CYS A 62 27.38 -16.95 -30.10
N LEU A 63 26.97 -17.41 -28.92
CA LEU A 63 27.47 -18.67 -28.35
C LEU A 63 26.55 -19.85 -28.64
N SER A 64 25.30 -19.58 -29.01
CA SER A 64 24.39 -20.59 -29.56
C SER A 64 23.38 -19.97 -30.54
N PRO A 65 22.81 -20.78 -31.45
CA PRO A 65 21.73 -20.32 -32.33
C PRO A 65 20.47 -19.98 -31.53
N GLY A 66 19.79 -18.92 -31.96
CA GLY A 66 18.47 -18.53 -31.49
C GLY A 66 18.36 -17.10 -30.96
N ALA A 67 17.16 -16.80 -30.48
CA ALA A 67 16.77 -15.55 -29.86
C ALA A 67 16.96 -15.61 -28.32
N PRO A 68 16.76 -14.48 -27.62
CA PRO A 68 16.70 -14.49 -26.16
C PRO A 68 15.70 -15.49 -25.59
N ILE A 69 16.03 -16.06 -24.43
CA ILE A 69 15.23 -17.06 -23.72
C ILE A 69 14.62 -16.41 -22.49
N LEU A 70 13.32 -16.60 -22.33
CA LEU A 70 12.55 -16.30 -21.14
C LEU A 70 12.46 -17.54 -20.25
N ARG A 71 12.73 -17.38 -18.96
CA ARG A 71 12.51 -18.39 -17.92
C ARG A 71 11.57 -17.82 -16.87
N GLY A 72 10.56 -18.57 -16.45
CA GLY A 72 9.65 -18.13 -15.39
C GLY A 72 8.92 -19.27 -14.72
N ASN A 73 8.28 -18.97 -13.59
CA ASN A 73 7.63 -19.94 -12.71
C ASN A 73 6.10 -19.77 -12.60
N LEU A 74 5.52 -18.73 -13.22
CA LEU A 74 4.06 -18.54 -13.24
C LEU A 74 3.45 -19.25 -14.45
N GLY A 75 2.49 -20.15 -14.22
CA GLY A 75 1.71 -20.82 -15.27
C GLY A 75 2.14 -22.25 -15.63
N THR A 76 3.16 -22.83 -14.99
CA THR A 76 3.49 -24.26 -15.13
C THR A 76 2.75 -25.08 -14.06
N ALA A 77 2.10 -26.17 -14.49
CA ALA A 77 1.29 -27.05 -13.61
C ALA A 77 2.14 -27.80 -12.57
N ALA A 78 3.44 -27.91 -12.80
CA ALA A 78 4.45 -28.39 -11.87
C ALA A 78 5.55 -27.33 -11.81
N GLY A 79 6.12 -27.04 -10.64
CA GLY A 79 7.08 -25.96 -10.37
C GLY A 79 8.42 -25.98 -11.14
N GLY A 80 8.48 -26.53 -12.34
CA GLY A 80 9.59 -26.39 -13.27
C GLY A 80 9.54 -25.03 -13.97
N ALA A 81 10.71 -24.38 -14.04
CA ALA A 81 10.90 -23.17 -14.85
C ALA A 81 10.81 -23.55 -16.34
N GLY A 82 9.67 -23.28 -16.98
CA GLY A 82 9.56 -23.42 -18.43
C GLY A 82 10.49 -22.43 -19.12
N GLN A 83 11.36 -22.92 -20.02
CA GLN A 83 12.18 -22.06 -20.88
C GLN A 83 11.46 -21.88 -22.21
N THR A 84 11.31 -20.63 -22.66
CA THR A 84 10.70 -20.35 -23.96
C THR A 84 11.44 -19.24 -24.68
N ARG A 85 11.50 -19.30 -26.01
CA ARG A 85 12.17 -18.27 -26.81
C ARG A 85 11.26 -17.05 -26.98
N LEU A 86 11.83 -15.86 -26.82
CA LEU A 86 11.20 -14.61 -27.21
C LEU A 86 11.29 -14.45 -28.73
N LEU A 87 10.25 -13.87 -29.33
CA LEU A 87 10.16 -13.68 -30.78
C LEU A 87 10.63 -12.27 -31.15
N PRO A 88 11.56 -12.12 -32.11
CA PRO A 88 12.02 -10.81 -32.57
C PRO A 88 10.85 -10.00 -33.15
N GLN A 89 10.86 -8.69 -32.92
CA GLN A 89 9.94 -7.75 -33.55
C GLN A 89 10.68 -6.96 -34.63
N GLY A 90 10.12 -6.93 -35.85
CA GLY A 90 10.74 -6.28 -36.99
C GLY A 90 12.15 -6.82 -37.28
N ALA A 91 13.11 -5.91 -37.47
CA ALA A 91 14.51 -6.25 -37.79
C ALA A 91 15.38 -6.63 -36.57
N ALA A 92 14.78 -7.05 -35.45
CA ALA A 92 15.51 -7.44 -34.26
C ALA A 92 16.41 -8.67 -34.54
N PRO A 93 17.73 -8.60 -34.21
CA PRO A 93 18.66 -9.64 -34.61
C PRO A 93 18.49 -10.93 -33.79
N THR A 94 18.77 -12.07 -34.42
CA THR A 94 18.88 -13.38 -33.76
C THR A 94 20.17 -14.07 -34.18
N CYS A 95 20.67 -14.99 -33.35
CA CYS A 95 21.83 -15.81 -33.73
C CYS A 95 21.38 -16.92 -34.69
N ALA A 96 21.88 -16.91 -35.92
CA ALA A 96 21.66 -17.99 -36.88
C ALA A 96 22.60 -19.19 -36.60
N ARG A 97 23.83 -18.91 -36.14
CA ARG A 97 24.84 -19.93 -35.83
C ARG A 97 25.78 -19.51 -34.70
N THR A 98 26.42 -20.49 -34.06
CA THR A 98 27.50 -20.25 -33.09
C THR A 98 28.69 -19.55 -33.76
N GLY A 99 29.33 -18.63 -33.04
CA GLY A 99 30.44 -17.81 -33.54
C GLY A 99 30.02 -16.64 -34.43
N GLN A 100 28.74 -16.53 -34.81
CA GLN A 100 28.24 -15.37 -35.55
C GLN A 100 28.46 -14.08 -34.74
N VAL A 101 28.92 -13.05 -35.44
CA VAL A 101 29.08 -11.71 -34.88
C VAL A 101 27.87 -10.87 -35.25
N LEU A 102 27.19 -10.33 -34.23
CA LEU A 102 26.09 -9.38 -34.38
C LEU A 102 26.60 -7.98 -34.03
N THR A 103 26.25 -7.00 -34.86
CA THR A 103 26.56 -5.59 -34.61
C THR A 103 25.27 -4.85 -34.24
N VAL A 104 25.28 -4.21 -33.07
CA VAL A 104 24.19 -3.35 -32.59
C VAL A 104 24.62 -1.90 -32.81
N PRO A 105 24.03 -1.18 -33.78
CA PRO A 105 24.42 0.19 -34.10
C PRO A 105 24.27 1.16 -32.92
N PRO A 106 24.98 2.31 -32.92
CA PRO A 106 24.73 3.38 -31.95
C PRO A 106 23.25 3.80 -31.96
N GLY A 107 22.67 3.98 -30.78
CA GLY A 107 21.26 4.37 -30.63
C GLY A 107 20.23 3.30 -31.01
N ALA A 108 20.66 2.11 -31.46
CA ALA A 108 19.75 1.06 -31.87
C ALA A 108 18.95 0.51 -30.68
N ARG A 109 17.68 0.18 -30.94
CA ARG A 109 16.75 -0.41 -29.99
C ARG A 109 15.97 -1.54 -30.67
N TYR A 110 16.13 -2.75 -30.16
CA TYR A 110 15.47 -3.96 -30.67
C TYR A 110 14.57 -4.57 -29.61
N GLU A 111 13.42 -5.09 -30.04
CA GLU A 111 12.42 -5.66 -29.15
C GLU A 111 12.16 -7.13 -29.44
N TYR A 112 11.92 -7.90 -28.38
CA TYR A 112 11.54 -9.31 -28.46
C TYR A 112 10.36 -9.55 -27.53
N HIS A 113 9.30 -10.18 -28.03
CA HIS A 113 8.05 -10.34 -27.29
C HIS A 113 7.71 -11.82 -27.10
N ARG A 114 7.02 -12.15 -26.00
CA ARG A 114 6.44 -13.48 -25.78
C ARG A 114 5.11 -13.35 -25.05
N ARG A 115 4.07 -13.98 -25.61
CA ARG A 115 2.81 -14.22 -24.90
C ARG A 115 2.96 -15.44 -24.00
N VAL A 116 2.63 -15.29 -22.72
CA VAL A 116 2.65 -16.35 -21.72
C VAL A 116 1.22 -16.52 -21.18
N PRO A 117 0.64 -17.73 -21.24
CA PRO A 117 -0.71 -17.95 -20.73
C PRO A 117 -0.73 -17.82 -19.21
N LEU A 118 -1.76 -17.14 -18.69
CA LEU A 118 -2.02 -17.03 -17.26
C LEU A 118 -3.05 -18.11 -16.91
N ARG A 119 -2.63 -19.14 -16.17
CA ARG A 119 -3.49 -20.29 -15.82
C ARG A 119 -3.95 -20.29 -14.36
N ARG A 120 -3.33 -19.47 -13.50
CA ARG A 120 -3.64 -19.36 -12.08
C ARG A 120 -3.30 -17.98 -11.56
N ALA A 121 -4.01 -17.57 -10.51
CA ALA A 121 -3.63 -16.41 -9.70
C ALA A 121 -2.35 -16.70 -8.91
N GLY A 122 -1.63 -15.64 -8.55
CA GLY A 122 -0.39 -15.72 -7.78
C GLY A 122 0.66 -14.71 -8.23
N GLN A 123 1.84 -14.83 -7.63
CA GLN A 123 2.99 -14.00 -7.97
C GLN A 123 4.06 -14.83 -8.65
N GLY A 124 4.72 -14.25 -9.65
CA GLY A 124 5.71 -14.95 -10.43
C GLY A 124 6.81 -14.05 -10.94
N GLU A 125 7.98 -14.65 -11.08
CA GLU A 125 9.20 -13.99 -11.52
C GLU A 125 9.57 -14.53 -12.90
N TYR A 126 9.79 -13.62 -13.84
CA TYR A 126 10.31 -13.92 -15.16
C TYR A 126 11.72 -13.33 -15.31
N ARG A 127 12.62 -14.10 -15.92
CA ARG A 127 13.99 -13.72 -16.22
C ARG A 127 14.24 -13.89 -17.71
N VAL A 128 14.97 -12.95 -18.29
CA VAL A 128 15.45 -13.09 -19.67
C VAL A 128 16.96 -13.26 -19.68
N GLY A 129 17.44 -14.07 -20.62
CA GLY A 129 18.85 -14.16 -20.92
C GLY A 129 19.08 -14.51 -22.37
N TRP A 130 20.28 -14.19 -22.86
CA TRP A 130 20.68 -14.55 -24.22
C TRP A 130 22.11 -15.06 -24.24
N ASN A 131 22.33 -16.15 -24.97
CA ASN A 131 23.62 -16.82 -25.19
C ASN A 131 24.50 -16.02 -26.16
N VAL A 132 24.87 -14.81 -25.77
CA VAL A 132 25.76 -13.93 -26.51
C VAL A 132 26.81 -13.35 -25.57
N ARG A 133 28.01 -13.15 -26.10
CA ARG A 133 29.15 -12.54 -25.38
C ARG A 133 29.49 -11.19 -25.98
N PRO A 134 29.37 -10.06 -25.24
CA PRO A 134 29.92 -8.80 -25.70
C PRO A 134 31.46 -8.85 -25.73
N ALA A 135 32.07 -8.03 -26.58
CA ALA A 135 33.53 -7.95 -26.69
C ALA A 135 34.25 -7.64 -25.36
N SER A 136 33.56 -6.98 -24.42
CA SER A 136 34.09 -6.55 -23.12
C SER A 136 33.98 -7.59 -21.98
N GLY A 137 33.48 -8.82 -22.23
CA GLY A 137 33.44 -9.89 -21.22
C GLY A 137 32.12 -10.68 -21.15
N ARG A 138 32.04 -11.59 -20.17
CA ARG A 138 30.98 -12.59 -19.82
C ARG A 138 30.17 -13.23 -20.98
N ALA A 139 30.18 -14.56 -21.01
CA ALA A 139 29.53 -15.42 -22.01
C ALA A 139 27.99 -15.35 -22.09
N TRP A 140 27.32 -14.70 -21.14
CA TRP A 140 25.87 -14.67 -21.10
C TRP A 140 25.37 -13.28 -20.73
N LEU A 141 24.57 -12.68 -21.62
CA LEU A 141 23.85 -11.44 -21.36
C LEU A 141 22.66 -11.74 -20.44
N VAL A 142 22.89 -11.71 -19.12
CA VAL A 142 21.83 -11.85 -18.10
C VAL A 142 21.36 -10.44 -17.80
N THR A 143 20.08 -10.13 -18.02
CA THR A 143 19.54 -8.91 -17.43
C THR A 143 18.09 -9.06 -17.01
N ASN A 144 17.87 -8.59 -15.78
CA ASN A 144 16.62 -8.12 -15.23
C ASN A 144 15.49 -9.14 -15.04
N ARG A 145 14.70 -8.86 -14.01
CA ARG A 145 13.59 -9.67 -13.52
C ARG A 145 12.32 -8.87 -13.75
N ALA A 146 11.29 -9.50 -14.29
CA ALA A 146 9.95 -8.94 -14.33
C ALA A 146 9.09 -9.68 -13.32
N TRP A 147 8.52 -8.95 -12.38
CA TRP A 147 7.52 -9.47 -11.45
C TRP A 147 6.14 -9.30 -12.08
N VAL A 148 5.35 -10.36 -12.06
CA VAL A 148 3.95 -10.35 -12.50
C VAL A 148 3.10 -10.81 -11.33
N VAL A 149 2.12 -10.00 -10.97
CA VAL A 149 1.10 -10.35 -9.99
C VAL A 149 -0.20 -10.59 -10.73
N VAL A 150 -0.78 -11.78 -10.58
CA VAL A 150 -2.07 -12.15 -11.16
C VAL A 150 -3.08 -12.32 -10.03
N SER A 151 -4.09 -11.47 -10.02
CA SER A 151 -5.20 -11.56 -9.09
C SER A 151 -6.28 -12.50 -9.63
N PRO A 152 -6.98 -13.24 -8.75
CA PRO A 152 -8.17 -13.98 -9.16
C PRO A 152 -9.27 -12.98 -9.56
N GLY A 153 -10.17 -13.39 -10.46
CA GLY A 153 -11.31 -12.59 -10.88
C GLY A 153 -11.03 -11.62 -12.03
N ARG A 154 -11.93 -10.65 -12.18
CA ARG A 154 -11.88 -9.55 -13.16
C ARG A 154 -11.27 -8.29 -12.56
N ALA A 155 -10.75 -7.42 -13.42
CA ALA A 155 -10.31 -6.10 -13.05
C ALA A 155 -11.49 -5.33 -12.43
N PRO A 156 -11.26 -4.65 -11.30
CA PRO A 156 -12.26 -3.79 -10.73
C PRO A 156 -12.63 -2.73 -11.78
N ARG A 157 -13.94 -2.52 -11.98
CA ARG A 157 -14.40 -1.43 -12.83
C ARG A 157 -13.80 -0.11 -12.32
N PRO A 158 -13.13 0.66 -13.18
CA PRO A 158 -12.57 1.96 -12.80
C PRO A 158 -13.64 2.85 -12.18
N THR A 159 -13.26 3.67 -11.21
CA THR A 159 -14.16 4.70 -10.69
C THR A 159 -14.19 5.85 -11.70
N PRO A 160 -15.34 6.16 -12.31
CA PRO A 160 -15.44 7.29 -13.23
C PRO A 160 -15.24 8.59 -12.44
N THR A 161 -14.50 9.54 -12.99
CA THR A 161 -14.27 10.86 -12.37
C THR A 161 -13.93 10.81 -10.86
N PRO A 162 -12.82 10.18 -10.42
CA PRO A 162 -12.51 10.02 -8.99
C PRO A 162 -12.51 11.33 -8.18
N GLY A 163 -12.23 12.46 -8.83
CA GLY A 163 -12.34 13.79 -8.22
C GLY A 163 -13.75 14.14 -7.74
N ALA A 164 -14.80 13.75 -8.48
CA ALA A 164 -16.19 14.00 -8.09
C ALA A 164 -16.59 13.23 -6.82
N TYR A 165 -16.11 11.98 -6.70
CA TYR A 165 -16.31 11.16 -5.51
C TYR A 165 -15.55 11.71 -4.29
N ARG A 166 -14.32 12.19 -4.47
CA ARG A 166 -13.55 12.85 -3.40
C ARG A 166 -14.21 14.14 -2.94
N ALA A 167 -14.75 14.94 -3.86
CA ALA A 167 -15.51 16.14 -3.51
C ALA A 167 -16.80 15.79 -2.76
N ALA A 168 -17.53 14.74 -3.17
CA ALA A 168 -18.69 14.25 -2.43
C ALA A 168 -18.32 13.77 -1.01
N LEU A 169 -17.17 13.13 -0.85
CA LEU A 169 -16.66 12.70 0.46
C LEU A 169 -16.35 13.91 1.36
N GLN A 170 -15.69 14.93 0.83
CA GLN A 170 -15.41 16.18 1.55
C GLN A 170 -16.70 16.89 1.99
N ASP A 171 -17.67 17.04 1.08
CA ASP A 171 -18.98 17.63 1.36
C ASP A 171 -19.77 16.87 2.42
N SER A 172 -19.59 15.54 2.48
CA SER A 172 -20.34 14.69 3.41
C SER A 172 -19.94 14.89 4.87
N ARG A 173 -18.74 15.43 5.14
CA ARG A 173 -18.11 15.47 6.47
C ARG A 173 -18.02 14.10 7.16
N ALA A 174 -18.09 13.02 6.39
CA ALA A 174 -17.91 11.67 6.90
C ALA A 174 -16.56 11.55 7.61
N GLY A 175 -16.51 10.82 8.72
CA GLY A 175 -15.24 10.42 9.31
C GLY A 175 -14.56 9.40 8.40
N VAL A 176 -13.33 9.70 7.99
CA VAL A 176 -12.57 8.91 7.01
C VAL A 176 -11.31 8.35 7.68
N ASP A 177 -11.13 7.04 7.55
CA ASP A 177 -9.91 6.35 7.95
C ASP A 177 -8.85 6.40 6.84
N SER A 178 -9.25 6.04 5.63
CA SER A 178 -8.33 5.97 4.50
C SER A 178 -9.01 6.21 3.15
N VAL A 179 -8.27 6.84 2.23
CA VAL A 179 -8.68 7.02 0.84
C VAL A 179 -7.49 6.68 -0.06
N SER A 180 -7.66 5.71 -0.94
CA SER A 180 -6.60 5.27 -1.84
C SER A 180 -7.13 4.91 -3.22
N MET A 181 -6.22 4.85 -4.20
CA MET A 181 -6.51 4.28 -5.51
C MET A 181 -5.89 2.89 -5.57
N VAL A 182 -6.70 1.88 -5.90
CA VAL A 182 -6.23 0.53 -6.20
C VAL A 182 -6.41 0.32 -7.70
N GLY A 183 -5.32 0.43 -8.45
CA GLY A 183 -5.38 0.60 -9.90
C GLY A 183 -6.16 1.88 -10.25
N ALA A 184 -7.23 1.75 -11.02
CA ALA A 184 -8.12 2.86 -11.41
C ALA A 184 -9.39 2.96 -10.55
N ARG A 185 -9.51 2.19 -9.47
CA ARG A 185 -10.69 2.19 -8.59
C ARG A 185 -10.38 2.90 -7.28
N LEU A 186 -11.28 3.80 -6.88
CA LEU A 186 -11.24 4.51 -5.62
C LEU A 186 -11.69 3.58 -4.49
N ARG A 187 -10.89 3.52 -3.43
CA ARG A 187 -11.25 2.85 -2.18
C ARG A 187 -11.36 3.88 -1.07
N VAL A 188 -12.46 3.82 -0.33
CA VAL A 188 -12.76 4.69 0.80
C VAL A 188 -13.13 3.83 1.99
N THR A 189 -12.40 4.00 3.08
CA THR A 189 -12.74 3.41 4.38
C THR A 189 -13.26 4.51 5.29
N VAL A 190 -14.49 4.38 5.77
CA VAL A 190 -15.11 5.31 6.72
C VAL A 190 -15.15 4.73 8.12
N VAL A 191 -15.19 5.59 9.13
CA VAL A 191 -15.01 5.19 10.54
C VAL A 191 -16.21 4.48 11.17
N ASP A 192 -17.43 4.71 10.66
CA ASP A 192 -18.67 4.13 11.16
C ASP A 192 -19.82 4.21 10.14
N GLU A 193 -20.98 3.62 10.48
CA GLU A 193 -22.17 3.59 9.63
C GLU A 193 -22.81 4.98 9.45
N LEU A 194 -22.66 5.88 10.42
CA LEU A 194 -23.15 7.26 10.30
C LEU A 194 -22.40 8.00 9.19
N SER A 195 -21.08 7.83 9.16
CA SER A 195 -20.19 8.35 8.12
C SER A 195 -20.50 7.74 6.75
N ARG A 196 -20.77 6.43 6.70
CA ARG A 196 -21.22 5.76 5.47
C ARG A 196 -22.53 6.37 4.94
N ALA A 197 -23.54 6.51 5.80
CA ALA A 197 -24.83 7.08 5.42
C ALA A 197 -24.70 8.53 4.94
N ALA A 198 -23.87 9.35 5.61
CA ALA A 198 -23.58 10.71 5.17
C ALA A 198 -22.91 10.74 3.79
N PHE A 199 -21.92 9.87 3.55
CA PHE A 199 -21.25 9.79 2.26
C PHE A 199 -22.18 9.31 1.14
N LEU A 200 -22.95 8.25 1.36
CA LEU A 200 -23.93 7.76 0.39
C LEU A 200 -24.98 8.82 0.03
N ARG A 201 -25.45 9.61 1.00
CA ARG A 201 -26.33 10.77 0.72
C ARG A 201 -25.63 11.81 -0.15
N ALA A 202 -24.37 12.13 0.12
CA ALA A 202 -23.61 13.08 -0.70
C ALA A 202 -23.38 12.58 -2.13
N LEU A 203 -23.16 11.27 -2.31
CA LEU A 203 -23.10 10.65 -3.64
C LEU A 203 -24.44 10.76 -4.37
N GLY A 204 -25.55 10.43 -3.70
CA GLY A 204 -26.89 10.54 -4.26
C GLY A 204 -27.24 11.96 -4.72
N ARG A 205 -26.91 12.99 -3.93
CA ARG A 205 -27.09 14.41 -4.32
C ARG A 205 -26.33 14.81 -5.58
N ARG A 206 -25.26 14.08 -5.92
CA ARG A 206 -24.41 14.32 -7.09
C ARG A 206 -24.65 13.29 -8.21
N ASN A 207 -25.68 12.44 -8.07
CA ASN A 207 -26.00 11.34 -8.98
C ASN A 207 -24.80 10.41 -9.29
N LEU A 208 -23.97 10.14 -8.27
CA LEU A 208 -22.79 9.27 -8.37
C LEU A 208 -23.14 7.86 -7.89
N ASP A 209 -22.82 6.84 -8.69
CA ASP A 209 -23.06 5.44 -8.35
C ASP A 209 -22.08 4.96 -7.27
N PRO A 210 -22.57 4.53 -6.08
CA PRO A 210 -21.72 3.95 -5.04
C PRO A 210 -21.00 2.66 -5.47
N ALA A 211 -21.58 1.88 -6.38
CA ALA A 211 -20.97 0.64 -6.87
C ALA A 211 -19.71 0.88 -7.72
N ALA A 212 -19.46 2.13 -8.11
CA ALA A 212 -18.26 2.49 -8.83
C ALA A 212 -17.02 2.69 -7.93
N LEU A 213 -17.14 2.55 -6.61
CA LEU A 213 -16.01 2.60 -5.67
C LEU A 213 -16.06 1.45 -4.65
N ASP A 214 -14.94 1.19 -3.98
CA ASP A 214 -14.89 0.26 -2.84
C ASP A 214 -15.14 1.05 -1.55
N LEU A 215 -16.37 0.96 -1.02
CA LEU A 215 -16.73 1.62 0.24
C LEU A 215 -16.77 0.58 1.37
N THR A 216 -15.92 0.77 2.37
CA THR A 216 -15.87 -0.10 3.55
C THR A 216 -16.08 0.73 4.82
N VAL A 217 -16.75 0.14 5.80
CA VAL A 217 -16.85 0.70 7.15
C VAL A 217 -15.85 -0.02 8.04
N LEU A 218 -15.08 0.72 8.83
CA LEU A 218 -14.22 0.12 9.85
C LEU A 218 -15.08 -0.75 10.78
N PRO A 219 -14.61 -1.97 11.13
CA PRO A 219 -15.38 -2.79 12.04
C PRO A 219 -15.48 -2.08 13.40
N PRO A 220 -16.58 -2.31 14.15
CA PRO A 220 -16.77 -1.68 15.44
C PRO A 220 -15.58 -1.99 16.36
N VAL A 221 -15.07 -0.98 17.07
CA VAL A 221 -14.06 -1.19 18.13
C VAL A 221 -14.47 -2.31 19.10
N THR A 222 -13.55 -3.22 19.39
CA THR A 222 -13.78 -4.32 20.33
C THR A 222 -13.00 -4.10 21.61
N PHE A 223 -13.63 -4.39 22.74
CA PHE A 223 -12.99 -4.35 24.05
C PHE A 223 -12.63 -5.78 24.44
N GLY A 224 -11.33 -6.04 24.62
CA GLY A 224 -10.89 -7.35 25.08
C GLY A 224 -11.30 -7.62 26.53
N THR A 225 -11.42 -8.90 26.87
CA THR A 225 -11.65 -9.38 28.23
C THR A 225 -10.50 -10.30 28.62
N ARG A 226 -9.50 -9.77 29.33
CA ARG A 226 -8.48 -10.60 29.97
C ARG A 226 -8.99 -11.16 31.29
N ALA A 227 -8.80 -12.47 31.49
CA ALA A 227 -9.21 -13.18 32.70
C ALA A 227 -8.27 -12.95 33.90
N TRP A 228 -7.21 -12.15 33.75
CA TRP A 228 -6.27 -11.90 34.85
C TRP A 228 -6.90 -11.04 35.94
N PRO A 229 -6.60 -11.29 37.23
CA PRO A 229 -7.09 -10.45 38.31
C PRO A 229 -6.63 -8.99 38.13
N HIS A 230 -7.59 -8.10 37.93
CA HIS A 230 -7.36 -6.67 37.78
C HIS A 230 -8.56 -5.87 38.31
N HIS A 231 -8.34 -4.58 38.51
CA HIS A 231 -9.42 -3.62 38.69
C HIS A 231 -9.28 -2.54 37.63
N ALA A 232 -10.35 -2.29 36.86
CA ALA A 232 -10.37 -1.23 35.86
C ALA A 232 -11.50 -0.25 36.17
N ALA A 233 -11.19 1.04 36.18
CA ALA A 233 -12.16 2.11 36.41
C ALA A 233 -12.00 3.18 35.33
N LEU A 234 -13.13 3.71 34.86
CA LEU A 234 -13.17 4.83 33.94
C LEU A 234 -13.83 6.02 34.65
N THR A 235 -13.12 7.13 34.71
CA THR A 235 -13.69 8.40 35.17
C THR A 235 -13.89 9.32 33.98
N VAL A 236 -14.92 10.15 34.04
CA VAL A 236 -15.24 11.10 32.97
C VAL A 236 -15.49 12.46 33.61
N ARG A 237 -14.82 13.49 33.10
CA ARG A 237 -15.00 14.88 33.53
C ARG A 237 -15.17 15.79 32.33
N ARG A 238 -15.98 16.83 32.48
CA ARG A 238 -16.05 17.90 31.48
C ARG A 238 -14.72 18.64 31.43
N GLN A 239 -14.23 18.95 30.24
CA GLN A 239 -13.01 19.73 30.01
C GLN A 239 -13.24 20.67 28.82
N GLY A 240 -13.37 21.97 29.10
CA GLY A 240 -13.73 22.95 28.07
C GLY A 240 -15.04 22.58 27.37
N GLU A 241 -14.99 22.54 26.03
CA GLU A 241 -16.11 22.14 25.16
C GLU A 241 -16.31 20.62 25.04
N GLY A 242 -15.46 19.82 25.68
CA GLY A 242 -15.50 18.35 25.57
C GLY A 242 -15.40 17.64 26.92
N TYR A 243 -14.88 16.43 26.87
CA TYR A 243 -14.79 15.50 27.99
C TYR A 243 -13.42 14.85 28.01
N LEU A 244 -12.80 14.85 29.19
CA LEU A 244 -11.64 14.03 29.48
C LEU A 244 -12.10 12.72 30.11
N LEU A 245 -11.62 11.62 29.57
CA LEU A 245 -11.90 10.29 30.05
C LEU A 245 -10.61 9.67 30.52
N THR A 246 -10.59 9.18 31.75
CA THR A 246 -9.37 8.63 32.36
C THR A 246 -9.62 7.20 32.79
N LEU A 247 -9.00 6.27 32.07
CA LEU A 247 -8.99 4.84 32.36
C LEU A 247 -7.83 4.54 33.31
N THR A 248 -8.12 3.94 34.46
CA THR A 248 -7.12 3.43 35.40
C THR A 248 -7.25 1.93 35.52
N VAL A 249 -6.16 1.21 35.29
CA VAL A 249 -6.08 -0.25 35.41
C VAL A 249 -5.05 -0.60 36.48
N THR A 250 -5.51 -1.29 37.53
CA THR A 250 -4.69 -1.75 38.65
C THR A 250 -4.47 -3.26 38.55
N ASN A 251 -3.21 -3.68 38.62
CA ASN A 251 -2.86 -5.09 38.67
C ASN A 251 -3.24 -5.68 40.04
N ARG A 252 -4.13 -6.68 40.06
CA ARG A 252 -4.53 -7.41 41.28
C ARG A 252 -3.96 -8.84 41.32
N ALA A 253 -3.20 -9.24 40.32
CA ALA A 253 -2.52 -10.52 40.29
C ALA A 253 -1.26 -10.48 41.16
N ALA A 254 -0.81 -11.67 41.58
CA ALA A 254 0.46 -11.83 42.30
C ALA A 254 1.69 -11.67 41.39
N GLN A 255 1.50 -11.69 40.06
CA GLN A 255 2.57 -11.58 39.07
C GLN A 255 2.52 -10.24 38.33
N PRO A 256 3.66 -9.74 37.81
CA PRO A 256 3.67 -8.58 36.94
C PRO A 256 2.81 -8.80 35.69
N LEU A 257 2.07 -7.77 35.29
CA LEU A 257 1.33 -7.75 34.04
C LEU A 257 2.07 -6.87 33.04
N THR A 258 2.43 -7.43 31.89
CA THR A 258 2.94 -6.63 30.78
C THR A 258 1.77 -6.22 29.91
N GLY A 259 1.63 -4.90 29.73
CA GLY A 259 0.72 -4.25 28.81
C GLY A 259 1.46 -3.54 27.68
N MET A 260 0.73 -3.09 26.66
CA MET A 260 1.29 -2.20 25.64
C MET A 260 0.47 -0.92 25.52
N THR A 261 1.17 0.20 25.48
CA THR A 261 0.59 1.54 25.27
C THR A 261 1.09 2.13 23.95
N GLY A 262 0.25 2.83 23.21
CA GLY A 262 0.61 3.38 21.90
C GLY A 262 -0.45 4.34 21.38
N ILE A 263 -0.51 4.48 20.05
CA ILE A 263 -1.46 5.38 19.39
C ILE A 263 -2.87 4.79 19.23
N CYS A 264 -3.06 3.51 19.51
CA CYS A 264 -4.31 2.81 19.24
C CYS A 264 -4.94 2.30 20.54
N HIS A 265 -5.87 3.08 21.08
CA HIS A 265 -6.61 2.70 22.28
C HIS A 265 -8.10 2.73 22.04
N PRO A 266 -8.80 1.60 22.27
CA PRO A 266 -10.21 1.51 21.99
C PRO A 266 -11.00 2.44 22.90
N LEU A 267 -11.81 3.31 22.31
CA LEU A 267 -12.78 4.16 22.98
C LEU A 267 -14.08 4.14 22.18
N ALA A 268 -15.22 3.97 22.86
CA ALA A 268 -16.54 4.03 22.23
C ALA A 268 -17.50 4.82 23.10
N VAL A 269 -18.33 5.64 22.45
CA VAL A 269 -19.45 6.33 23.08
C VAL A 269 -20.74 5.79 22.47
N THR A 270 -21.62 5.32 23.35
CA THR A 270 -22.85 4.63 22.98
C THR A 270 -24.05 5.41 23.52
N ALA A 271 -25.05 5.60 22.65
CA ALA A 271 -26.27 6.31 22.98
C ALA A 271 -27.11 5.57 24.06
N PRO A 272 -27.85 6.32 24.90
CA PRO A 272 -28.80 5.75 25.84
C PRO A 272 -29.85 4.89 25.13
N GLY A 273 -30.21 3.76 25.73
CA GLY A 273 -31.35 2.91 25.34
C GLY A 273 -31.17 2.10 24.04
N SER A 274 -30.58 2.68 23.00
CA SER A 274 -30.43 2.05 21.68
C SER A 274 -29.19 1.18 21.54
N GLY A 275 -28.16 1.40 22.36
CA GLY A 275 -26.88 0.70 22.21
C GLY A 275 -26.09 1.08 20.95
N VAL A 276 -26.56 2.08 20.19
CA VAL A 276 -25.91 2.56 18.96
C VAL A 276 -24.68 3.41 19.32
N ARG A 277 -23.55 3.14 18.66
CA ARG A 277 -22.34 3.93 18.81
C ARG A 277 -22.49 5.25 18.06
N VAL A 278 -22.32 6.35 18.78
CA VAL A 278 -22.37 7.70 18.22
C VAL A 278 -20.99 8.23 17.86
N TRP A 279 -19.95 7.64 18.46
CA TRP A 279 -18.56 7.96 18.21
C TRP A 279 -17.65 6.82 18.67
N GLN A 280 -16.53 6.61 18.00
CA GLN A 280 -15.50 5.66 18.41
C GLN A 280 -14.11 6.12 17.95
N ASP A 281 -13.09 5.64 18.65
CA ASP A 281 -11.68 5.81 18.31
C ASP A 281 -10.91 4.51 18.62
N GLY A 282 -9.86 4.24 17.85
CA GLY A 282 -9.00 3.06 17.97
C GLY A 282 -9.72 1.76 17.62
N HIS A 283 -9.68 1.34 16.35
CA HIS A 283 -10.40 0.13 15.90
C HIS A 283 -9.88 -1.19 16.51
N ARG A 284 -8.60 -1.25 16.94
CA ARG A 284 -7.96 -2.37 17.68
C ARG A 284 -6.73 -1.88 18.47
N PRO A 285 -6.26 -2.60 19.51
CA PRO A 285 -4.92 -2.39 20.06
C PRO A 285 -3.88 -2.63 18.96
N CYS A 286 -3.09 -1.62 18.62
CA CYS A 286 -1.96 -1.78 17.69
C CYS A 286 -0.80 -2.35 18.48
N ALA A 287 -0.78 -3.68 18.61
CA ALA A 287 0.19 -4.38 19.42
C ALA A 287 1.64 -4.02 19.01
N ASP A 288 1.90 -3.94 17.70
CA ASP A 288 3.26 -3.79 17.17
C ASP A 288 3.77 -2.33 17.16
N LEU A 289 2.93 -1.37 17.56
CA LEU A 289 3.26 0.07 17.58
C LEU A 289 3.22 0.66 19.00
N GLY A 290 3.34 -0.20 20.01
CA GLY A 290 3.26 0.19 21.42
C GLY A 290 4.59 0.06 22.18
N VAL A 291 4.70 0.84 23.25
CA VAL A 291 5.72 0.69 24.29
C VAL A 291 5.19 -0.28 25.34
N ALA A 292 6.04 -1.22 25.76
CA ALA A 292 5.71 -2.13 26.83
C ALA A 292 5.60 -1.38 28.17
N VAL A 293 4.52 -1.64 28.91
CA VAL A 293 4.28 -1.14 30.26
C VAL A 293 4.24 -2.33 31.19
N ASN A 294 5.16 -2.38 32.14
CA ASN A 294 5.20 -3.45 33.15
C ASN A 294 4.51 -2.97 34.43
N LEU A 295 3.34 -3.53 34.72
CA LEU A 295 2.59 -3.28 35.94
C LEU A 295 2.96 -4.32 37.00
N ARG A 296 3.71 -3.89 38.00
CA ARG A 296 3.96 -4.70 39.21
C ARG A 296 2.64 -5.02 39.94
N PRO A 297 2.57 -6.09 40.75
CA PRO A 297 1.44 -6.35 41.63
C PRO A 297 1.05 -5.10 42.44
N GLY A 298 -0.23 -4.74 42.44
CA GLY A 298 -0.76 -3.55 43.11
C GLY A 298 -0.54 -2.22 42.38
N ALA A 299 0.34 -2.16 41.37
CA ALA A 299 0.57 -0.94 40.61
C ALA A 299 -0.62 -0.60 39.69
N ALA A 300 -0.76 0.68 39.36
CA ALA A 300 -1.80 1.18 38.46
C ALA A 300 -1.20 1.87 37.23
N TYR A 301 -1.83 1.67 36.09
CA TYR A 301 -1.57 2.39 34.85
C TYR A 301 -2.77 3.28 34.55
N THR A 302 -2.51 4.52 34.12
CA THR A 302 -3.57 5.47 33.79
C THR A 302 -3.40 5.98 32.37
N GLN A 303 -4.50 6.05 31.64
CA GLN A 303 -4.56 6.58 30.29
C GLN A 303 -5.71 7.55 30.14
N SER A 304 -5.44 8.67 29.47
CA SER A 304 -6.44 9.70 29.21
C SER A 304 -6.83 9.75 27.74
N PHE A 305 -8.09 10.05 27.50
CA PHE A 305 -8.70 10.23 26.19
C PHE A 305 -9.51 11.53 26.19
N VAL A 306 -9.67 12.13 25.02
CA VAL A 306 -10.50 13.32 24.86
C VAL A 306 -11.60 13.02 23.85
N TRP A 307 -12.83 13.36 24.21
CA TRP A 307 -13.96 13.38 23.29
C TRP A 307 -14.61 14.75 23.32
N ASN A 308 -14.83 15.35 22.15
CA ASN A 308 -15.35 16.72 22.02
C ASN A 308 -16.89 16.81 22.08
N GLY A 309 -17.57 15.73 22.49
CA GLY A 309 -19.04 15.70 22.56
C GLY A 309 -19.73 15.67 21.20
N ARG A 310 -19.02 15.28 20.13
CA ARG A 310 -19.55 15.25 18.77
C ARG A 310 -19.56 13.83 18.18
N THR A 311 -20.44 13.61 17.21
CA THR A 311 -20.46 12.41 16.37
C THR A 311 -19.26 12.41 15.41
N SER A 312 -19.06 11.32 14.68
CA SER A 312 -18.06 11.23 13.59
C SER A 312 -18.27 12.25 12.47
N LEU A 313 -19.47 12.83 12.34
CA LEU A 313 -19.78 13.90 11.40
C LEU A 313 -19.44 15.31 11.93
N GLY A 314 -18.97 15.40 13.19
CA GLY A 314 -18.70 16.67 13.86
C GLY A 314 -19.95 17.37 14.39
N GLU A 315 -21.10 16.71 14.43
CA GLU A 315 -22.34 17.25 15.00
C GLU A 315 -22.34 17.06 16.52
N ARG A 316 -22.82 18.03 17.30
CA ARG A 316 -22.96 17.83 18.76
C ARG A 316 -23.98 16.71 19.00
N VAL A 317 -23.65 15.78 19.90
CA VAL A 317 -24.64 14.78 20.31
C VAL A 317 -25.77 15.44 21.10
N PRO A 318 -27.00 14.91 21.05
CA PRO A 318 -28.09 15.38 21.90
C PRO A 318 -27.78 15.28 23.40
N ALA A 319 -28.49 16.06 24.21
CA ALA A 319 -28.47 15.92 25.66
C ALA A 319 -28.94 14.51 26.07
N GLY A 320 -28.31 13.91 27.08
CA GLY A 320 -28.66 12.56 27.52
C GLY A 320 -27.56 11.82 28.28
N ARG A 321 -27.85 10.58 28.68
CA ARG A 321 -26.92 9.72 29.43
C ARG A 321 -26.27 8.70 28.50
N TYR A 322 -25.01 8.91 28.18
CA TYR A 322 -24.24 8.05 27.29
C TYR A 322 -23.43 7.03 28.08
N ARG A 323 -23.28 5.83 27.54
CA ARG A 323 -22.27 4.88 28.04
C ARG A 323 -20.97 5.14 27.30
N VAL A 324 -19.91 5.35 28.04
CA VAL A 324 -18.56 5.44 27.47
C VAL A 324 -17.75 4.25 27.93
N THR A 325 -17.06 3.60 26.99
CA THR A 325 -16.22 2.44 27.27
C THR A 325 -14.83 2.71 26.72
N ALA A 326 -13.82 2.60 27.57
CA ALA A 326 -12.42 2.73 27.19
C ALA A 326 -11.69 1.42 27.49
N GLY A 327 -10.67 1.11 26.69
CA GLY A 327 -9.86 -0.07 26.91
C GLY A 327 -8.37 0.17 26.75
N TRP A 328 -7.61 -0.70 27.41
CA TRP A 328 -6.17 -0.74 27.35
C TRP A 328 -5.73 -2.20 27.43
N PHE A 329 -5.07 -2.70 26.38
CA PHE A 329 -4.43 -4.02 26.35
C PHE A 329 -5.29 -5.21 26.86
N GLY A 330 -6.55 -5.26 26.45
CA GLY A 330 -7.49 -6.33 26.85
C GLY A 330 -8.14 -6.13 28.22
N PHE A 331 -7.90 -5.01 28.87
CA PHE A 331 -8.68 -4.50 30.00
C PHE A 331 -9.62 -3.41 29.49
N SER A 332 -10.80 -3.29 30.09
CA SER A 332 -11.74 -2.22 29.77
C SER A 332 -12.60 -1.84 30.95
N ALA A 333 -13.08 -0.61 30.94
CA ALA A 333 -14.03 -0.12 31.92
C ALA A 333 -15.06 0.78 31.22
N SER A 334 -16.26 0.83 31.79
CA SER A 334 -17.33 1.70 31.30
C SER A 334 -17.77 2.69 32.37
N ALA A 335 -18.20 3.86 31.93
CA ALA A 335 -18.78 4.91 32.76
C ALA A 335 -20.04 5.46 32.10
N VAL A 336 -20.90 6.09 32.90
CA VAL A 336 -22.04 6.85 32.40
C VAL A 336 -21.66 8.33 32.37
N LEU A 337 -21.82 8.94 31.21
CA LEU A 337 -21.59 10.35 30.97
C LEU A 337 -22.92 11.06 30.73
N ALA A 338 -23.20 12.11 31.51
CA ALA A 338 -24.29 13.03 31.21
C ALA A 338 -23.81 14.14 30.28
N VAL A 339 -24.42 14.22 29.10
CA VAL A 339 -24.29 15.36 28.19
C VAL A 339 -25.46 16.31 28.50
N PRO A 340 -25.17 17.58 28.86
CA PRO A 340 -26.18 18.55 29.25
C PRO A 340 -27.05 19.03 28.09
#